data_AF-M7A126-F1
#
_entry.id   AF-M7A126-F1
#
_cell.length_a   1.000
_cell.length_b   1.000
_cell.length_c   1.000
_cell.angle_alpha   90.00
_cell.angle_beta   90.00
_cell.angle_gamma   90.00
#
_symmetry.space_group_name_H-M   'P 1'
#
loop_
_entity.id
_entity.type
_entity.pdbx_description
1 polymer ?
#
loop_
_entity_poly.entity_id
_entity_poly.type
_entity_poly.pdbx_seq_one_letter_code
_entity_poly.pdbx_strand_id
1 'polypeptide(L)'
;MGASEVWEYSELLEIYPELRMDTTMVFVDFLATGENTNSYLEILERYPDRIHFGSDFPNIPYALSHPICNLLNTSLSEEIKRKIFLENSAKLFGISI
;
A
#
# COMPACT_ATOMS: atom_id res chain seq x y z
N MET A 1 -2.31 -5.19 -3.41
CA MET A 1 -1.39 -4.85 -4.53
C MET A 1 -1.04 -6.05 -5.41
N GLY A 2 -1.42 -7.30 -5.08
CA GLY A 2 -1.22 -8.47 -5.94
C GLY A 2 0.24 -8.94 -5.99
N ALA A 3 0.66 -9.69 -4.97
CA ALA A 3 2.06 -10.01 -4.64
C ALA A 3 3.06 -10.10 -5.81
N SER A 4 2.81 -10.96 -6.82
CA SER A 4 3.67 -11.16 -8.00
C SER A 4 3.29 -10.33 -9.23
N GLU A 5 2.17 -9.64 -9.16
CA GLU A 5 1.53 -8.93 -10.26
C GLU A 5 1.36 -7.44 -9.91
N VAL A 6 2.25 -6.89 -9.07
CA VAL A 6 2.09 -5.54 -8.50
C VAL A 6 2.08 -4.49 -9.61
N TRP A 7 2.92 -4.66 -10.63
CA TRP A 7 2.95 -3.77 -11.78
C TRP A 7 1.70 -3.92 -12.63
N GLU A 8 1.29 -5.14 -12.96
CA GLU A 8 0.13 -5.44 -13.80
C GLU A 8 -1.17 -4.91 -13.17
N TYR A 9 -1.34 -5.07 -11.85
CA TYR A 9 -2.48 -4.46 -11.14
C TYR A 9 -2.40 -2.94 -11.09
N SER A 10 -1.20 -2.36 -11.03
CA SER A 10 -1.03 -0.90 -11.04
C SER A 10 -1.46 -0.29 -12.38
N GLU A 11 -1.28 -0.98 -13.51
CA GLU A 11 -1.73 -0.52 -14.83
C GLU A 11 -3.26 -0.39 -14.89
N LEU A 12 -3.98 -1.25 -14.17
CA LEU A 12 -5.45 -1.20 -14.11
C LEU A 12 -5.96 0.09 -13.43
N LEU A 13 -5.15 0.75 -12.60
CA LEU A 13 -5.52 2.02 -11.99
C LEU A 13 -5.71 3.13 -13.04
N GLU A 14 -5.02 3.07 -14.19
CA GLU A 14 -5.22 4.04 -15.26
C GLU A 14 -6.55 3.82 -16.00
N ILE A 15 -6.98 2.57 -16.09
CA ILE A 15 -8.16 2.14 -16.84
C ILE A 15 -9.44 2.32 -16.01
N TYR A 16 -9.37 2.05 -14.70
CA TYR A 16 -10.52 2.02 -13.81
C TYR A 16 -10.39 3.10 -12.72
N PRO A 17 -11.06 4.27 -12.86
CA PRO A 17 -10.92 5.38 -11.93
C PRO A 17 -11.24 5.04 -10.47
N GLU A 18 -12.22 4.16 -10.26
CA GLU A 18 -12.67 3.72 -8.93
C GLU A 18 -11.90 2.51 -8.37
N LEU A 19 -10.98 1.93 -9.14
CA LEU A 19 -10.13 0.87 -8.62
C LEU A 19 -9.19 1.43 -7.55
N ARG A 20 -9.04 0.68 -6.47
CA ARG A 20 -8.19 0.99 -5.33
C ARG A 20 -7.38 -0.26 -5.00
N MET A 21 -6.16 -0.09 -4.50
CA MET A 21 -5.34 -1.20 -4.03
C MET A 21 -4.96 -1.00 -2.57
N ASP A 22 -4.65 -2.09 -1.89
CA ASP A 22 -4.08 -2.05 -0.55
C ASP A 22 -2.63 -2.60 -0.52
N THR A 23 -1.89 -2.21 0.52
CA THR A 23 -0.47 -2.57 0.69
C THR A 23 -0.21 -3.96 1.26
N THR A 24 -1.25 -4.77 1.50
CA THR A 24 -1.11 -6.05 2.21
C THR A 24 -0.07 -6.92 1.53
N MET A 25 0.84 -7.45 2.34
CA MET A 25 1.94 -8.37 1.95
C MET A 25 3.02 -7.79 1.03
N VAL A 26 2.93 -6.54 0.58
CA VAL A 26 3.92 -5.97 -0.33
C VAL A 26 5.09 -5.35 0.42
N PHE A 27 4.85 -4.40 1.33
CA PHE A 27 5.92 -3.66 1.99
C PHE A 27 6.41 -4.36 3.26
N VAL A 28 6.98 -5.54 3.11
CA VAL A 28 7.57 -6.39 4.16
C VAL A 28 8.97 -6.83 3.76
N ASP A 29 9.82 -7.20 4.72
CA ASP A 29 11.22 -7.57 4.44
C ASP A 29 11.38 -8.87 3.61
N PHE A 30 10.33 -9.68 3.53
CA PHE A 30 10.35 -10.98 2.89
C PHE A 30 9.12 -11.16 1.98
N LEU A 31 9.02 -10.33 0.95
CA LEU A 31 8.02 -10.53 -0.10
C LEU A 31 8.19 -11.96 -0.68
N ALA A 32 7.08 -12.70 -0.80
CA ALA A 32 7.11 -14.10 -1.21
C ALA A 32 7.72 -14.33 -2.61
N THR A 33 7.71 -13.30 -3.46
CA THR A 33 8.31 -13.31 -4.81
C THR A 33 9.83 -13.16 -4.79
N GLY A 34 10.40 -12.72 -3.65
CA GLY A 34 11.81 -12.37 -3.54
C GLY A 34 12.17 -11.01 -4.17
N GLU A 35 11.19 -10.27 -4.67
CA GLU A 35 11.40 -8.98 -5.31
C GLU A 35 11.65 -7.85 -4.31
N ASN A 36 12.35 -6.82 -4.77
CA ASN A 36 12.60 -5.64 -3.97
C ASN A 36 11.39 -4.70 -3.96
N THR A 37 10.84 -4.49 -2.77
CA THR A 37 9.64 -3.68 -2.52
C THR A 37 9.84 -2.19 -2.78
N ASN A 38 11.09 -1.70 -2.79
CA ASN A 38 11.39 -0.28 -2.99
C ASN A 38 11.00 0.20 -4.39
N SER A 39 11.03 -0.68 -5.39
CA SER A 39 10.59 -0.33 -6.75
C SER A 39 9.11 0.03 -6.79
N TYR A 40 8.30 -0.57 -5.93
CA TYR A 40 6.85 -0.32 -5.83
C TYR A 40 6.49 1.01 -5.15
N LEU A 41 7.47 1.74 -4.60
CA LEU A 41 7.23 3.08 -4.06
C LEU A 41 6.75 4.06 -5.14
N GLU A 42 7.19 3.87 -6.39
CA GLU A 42 6.73 4.69 -7.51
C GLU A 42 5.21 4.63 -7.69
N ILE A 43 4.59 3.47 -7.41
CA ILE A 43 3.13 3.29 -7.52
C ILE A 43 2.41 4.12 -6.45
N LEU A 44 2.97 4.17 -5.24
CA LEU A 44 2.43 4.98 -4.14
C LEU A 44 2.54 6.49 -4.45
N GLU A 45 3.62 6.90 -5.11
CA GLU A 45 3.82 8.29 -5.55
C GLU A 45 2.91 8.67 -6.71
N ARG A 46 2.67 7.75 -7.65
CA ARG A 46 1.85 7.98 -8.83
C ARG A 46 0.34 7.98 -8.53
N TYR A 47 -0.11 7.15 -7.58
CA TYR A 47 -1.53 7.02 -7.23
C TYR A 47 -1.82 7.20 -5.74
N PRO A 48 -1.37 8.30 -5.10
CA PRO A 48 -1.39 8.43 -3.65
C PRO A 48 -2.80 8.45 -3.05
N ASP A 49 -3.83 8.81 -3.84
CA ASP A 49 -5.22 8.88 -3.40
C ASP A 49 -6.01 7.57 -3.59
N ARG A 50 -5.36 6.51 -4.11
CA ARG A 50 -6.01 5.23 -4.45
C ARG A 50 -5.37 4.01 -3.80
N ILE A 51 -4.40 4.24 -2.92
CA ILE A 51 -3.73 3.17 -2.17
C ILE A 51 -4.09 3.26 -0.68
N HIS A 52 -4.43 2.11 -0.09
CA HIS A 52 -4.82 1.99 1.30
C HIS A 52 -3.82 1.14 2.06
N PHE A 53 -3.56 1.46 3.32
CA PHE A 53 -2.85 0.54 4.18
C PHE A 53 -3.70 -0.72 4.42
N GLY A 54 -3.13 -1.88 4.13
CA GLY A 54 -3.69 -3.19 4.43
C GLY A 54 -2.66 -4.03 5.16
N SER A 55 -3.09 -4.70 6.24
CA SER A 55 -2.20 -5.51 7.08
C SER A 55 -2.55 -6.98 7.17
N ASP A 56 -3.78 -7.37 6.81
CA ASP A 56 -4.40 -8.68 7.04
C ASP A 56 -4.03 -9.35 8.39
N PHE A 57 -3.73 -8.54 9.42
CA PHE A 57 -3.52 -9.01 10.77
C PHE A 57 -4.86 -9.48 11.36
N PRO A 58 -4.91 -10.62 12.09
CA PRO A 58 -3.79 -11.46 12.53
C PRO A 58 -3.51 -12.69 11.64
N ASN A 59 -3.98 -12.69 10.39
CA ASN A 59 -3.97 -13.89 9.54
C ASN A 59 -2.60 -14.21 8.91
N ILE A 60 -1.66 -13.25 8.89
CA ILE A 60 -0.33 -13.40 8.27
C ILE A 60 0.79 -13.64 9.30
N PRO A 61 1.92 -14.28 8.92
CA PRO A 61 2.93 -14.78 9.85
C PRO A 61 3.95 -13.70 10.28
N TYR A 62 3.49 -12.48 10.57
CA TYR A 62 4.31 -11.40 11.10
C TYR A 62 3.50 -10.39 11.91
N ALA A 63 4.20 -9.63 12.75
CA ALA A 63 3.58 -8.63 13.59
C ALA A 63 3.00 -7.47 12.76
N LEU A 64 1.88 -6.91 13.20
CA LEU A 64 1.26 -5.73 12.59
C LEU A 64 2.24 -4.56 12.42
N SER A 65 3.17 -4.38 13.36
CA SER A 65 4.19 -3.33 13.31
C SER A 65 5.13 -3.45 12.12
N HIS A 66 5.33 -4.65 11.57
CA HIS A 66 6.30 -4.88 10.50
C HIS A 66 6.00 -4.09 9.22
N PRO A 67 4.84 -4.26 8.55
CA PRO A 67 4.51 -3.48 7.37
C PRO A 67 4.35 -1.97 7.68
N ILE A 68 3.94 -1.62 8.89
CA ILE A 68 3.82 -0.21 9.32
C ILE A 68 5.21 0.45 9.33
N CYS A 69 6.16 -0.14 10.06
CA CYS A 69 7.52 0.39 10.16
C CYS A 69 8.20 0.45 8.79
N ASN A 70 8.01 -0.57 7.96
CA ASN A 70 8.60 -0.60 6.63
C ASN A 70 8.11 0.55 5.76
N LEU A 71 6.81 0.82 5.73
CA LEU A 71 6.24 1.96 5.01
C LEU A 71 6.64 3.32 5.61
N LEU A 72 6.65 3.45 6.95
CA LEU A 72 7.03 4.70 7.62
C LEU A 72 8.51 5.08 7.37
N ASN A 73 9.39 4.08 7.23
CA ASN A 73 10.82 4.28 6.98
C ASN A 73 11.17 4.50 5.50
N THR A 74 10.19 4.52 4.59
CA THR A 74 10.42 4.86 3.18
C THR A 74 10.73 6.35 2.98
N SER A 75 11.24 6.68 1.79
CA SER A 75 11.47 8.05 1.35
C SER A 75 10.19 8.81 0.93
N LEU A 76 9.02 8.19 1.03
CA LEU A 76 7.75 8.84 0.69
C LEU A 76 7.52 10.08 1.56
N SER A 77 6.84 11.07 1.00
CA SER A 77 6.45 12.25 1.76
C SER A 77 5.46 11.89 2.87
N GLU A 78 5.45 12.70 3.93
CA GLU A 78 4.50 12.53 5.03
C GLU A 78 3.05 12.69 4.57
N GLU A 79 2.79 13.48 3.52
CA GLU A 79 1.49 13.59 2.89
C GLU A 79 1.04 12.25 2.29
N ILE A 80 1.89 11.59 1.51
CA ILE A 80 1.59 10.30 0.89
C ILE A 80 1.36 9.24 1.99
N LYS A 81 2.23 9.20 3.00
CA LYS A 81 2.07 8.28 4.14
C LYS A 81 0.73 8.53 4.85
N ARG A 82 0.35 9.79 5.11
CA ARG A 82 -0.94 10.13 5.74
C ARG A 82 -2.13 9.68 4.91
N LYS A 83 -2.08 9.84 3.58
CA LYS A 83 -3.12 9.33 2.67
C LYS A 83 -3.30 7.83 2.76
N ILE A 84 -2.19 7.08 2.67
CA ILE A 84 -2.20 5.60 2.69
C ILE A 84 -2.70 5.07 4.03
N PHE A 85 -2.18 5.59 5.14
CA PHE A 85 -2.51 5.08 6.47
C PHE A 85 -3.87 5.53 6.99
N LEU A 86 -4.39 6.67 6.53
CA LEU A 86 -5.56 7.29 7.13
C LEU A 86 -6.54 7.87 6.11
N GLU A 87 -6.14 8.89 5.34
CA GLU A 87 -7.12 9.76 4.65
C GLU A 87 -7.91 9.02 3.57
N ASN A 88 -7.27 8.14 2.80
CA ASN A 88 -7.94 7.42 1.72
C ASN A 88 -9.02 6.49 2.27
N SER A 89 -8.71 5.74 3.33
CA SER A 89 -9.66 4.86 3.98
C SER A 89 -10.75 5.64 4.71
N ALA A 90 -10.40 6.73 5.40
CA ALA A 90 -11.38 7.58 6.05
C ALA A 90 -12.40 8.14 5.04
N LYS A 91 -11.92 8.64 3.88
CA LYS A 91 -12.78 9.09 2.79
C LYS A 91 -13.65 7.98 2.21
N LEU A 92 -13.08 6.79 1.98
CA LEU A 92 -13.80 5.63 1.45
C LEU A 92 -14.95 5.18 2.36
N PHE A 93 -14.72 5.21 3.67
CA PHE A 93 -15.70 4.77 4.68
C PHE A 93 -16.56 5.91 5.24
N GLY A 94 -16.39 7.15 4.79
CA GLY A 94 -17.15 8.31 5.27
C GLY A 94 -16.84 8.69 6.72
N ILE A 95 -15.61 8.48 7.17
CA ILE A 95 -15.14 8.78 8.53
C ILE A 95 -14.53 10.19 8.56
N SER A 96 -14.96 11.01 9.52
CA SER A 96 -14.36 12.33 9.77
C SER A 96 -13.04 12.20 10.55
N ILE A 97 -12.02 12.94 10.11
CA ILE A 97 -10.66 12.99 10.70
C ILE A 97 -10.25 14.41 11.09
#